data_AF-A0A3A4YQ33-F1
#
_entry.id   AF-A0A3A4YQ33-F1
#
_cell.length_a   1.000
_cell.length_b   1.000
_cell.length_c   1.000
_cell.angle_alpha   90.00
_cell.angle_beta   90.00
_cell.angle_gamma   90.00
#
_symmetry.space_group_name_H-M   'P 1'
#
loop_
_entity.id
_entity.type
_entity.pdbx_description
1 polymer ?
#
loop_
_entity_poly.entity_id
_entity_poly.type
_entity_poly.pdbx_seq_one_letter_code
_entity_poly.pdbx_strand_id
1 'polypeptide(L)'
;MYSKMLALRFPKKTANKPVVVNLVKKFDLTFNILKATIYPREEGFMVLELSGHRSNFQRGIRYLKSLGVQVDSIGQDIRRDDLKCFQCGACTAVCPTGALHVKRPRMEVVFERDKCSACELCVSACPARAMEVKFNKALLY
;
A
#
# COMPACT_ATOMS: atom_id res chain seq x y z
N MET A 1 14.77 -4.78 2.31
CA MET A 1 13.76 -4.76 3.39
C MET A 1 12.43 -4.39 2.75
N TYR A 2 11.39 -5.20 2.90
CA TYR A 2 10.07 -4.95 2.32
C TYR A 2 9.22 -4.18 3.34
N SER A 3 8.55 -3.10 2.93
CA SER A 3 7.73 -2.26 3.81
C SER A 3 6.39 -1.93 3.15
N LYS A 4 5.31 -1.88 3.96
CA LYS A 4 4.00 -1.38 3.54
C LYS A 4 3.25 -0.70 4.68
N MET A 5 2.49 0.33 4.34
CA MET A 5 1.52 0.93 5.25
C MET A 5 0.19 0.18 5.21
N LEU A 6 -0.30 -0.15 6.41
CA LEU A 6 -1.47 -0.99 6.62
C LEU A 6 -2.43 -0.29 7.58
N ALA A 7 -3.72 -0.36 7.25
CA ALA A 7 -4.81 -0.10 8.16
C ALA A 7 -5.30 -1.45 8.70
N LEU A 8 -5.27 -1.60 10.02
CA LEU A 8 -5.68 -2.79 10.74
C LEU A 8 -6.97 -2.48 11.51
N ARG A 9 -8.03 -3.26 11.29
CA ARG A 9 -9.23 -3.25 12.14
C ARG A 9 -9.29 -4.53 12.97
N PHE A 10 -9.24 -4.37 14.28
CA PHE A 10 -9.25 -5.42 15.27
C PHE A 10 -10.68 -5.61 15.79
N PRO A 11 -11.28 -6.81 15.65
CA PRO A 11 -12.56 -7.08 16.28
C PRO A 11 -12.40 -7.15 17.80
N LYS A 12 -13.50 -6.93 18.53
CA LYS A 12 -13.57 -6.90 20.01
C LYS A 12 -12.83 -8.05 20.70
N LYS A 13 -12.94 -9.27 20.17
CA LYS A 13 -12.28 -10.48 20.73
C LYS A 13 -10.74 -10.45 20.70
N THR A 14 -10.16 -9.58 19.88
CA THR A 14 -8.71 -9.48 19.65
C THR A 14 -8.12 -8.12 19.97
N ALA A 15 -8.95 -7.08 20.15
CA ALA A 15 -8.49 -5.74 20.49
C ALA A 15 -7.65 -5.70 21.79
N ASN A 16 -8.00 -6.54 22.77
CA ASN A 16 -7.28 -6.64 24.05
C ASN A 16 -6.15 -7.69 24.05
N LYS A 17 -5.78 -8.25 22.89
CA LYS A 17 -4.69 -9.23 22.78
C LYS A 17 -3.41 -8.56 22.27
N PRO A 18 -2.21 -9.07 22.63
CA PRO A 18 -0.93 -8.53 22.17
C PRO A 18 -0.63 -8.90 20.71
N VAL A 19 -1.52 -8.54 19.79
CA VAL A 19 -1.47 -8.98 18.38
C VAL A 19 -0.26 -8.37 17.66
N VAL A 20 -0.03 -7.06 17.83
CA VAL A 20 0.99 -6.32 17.08
C VAL A 20 2.39 -6.67 17.55
N VAL A 21 2.65 -6.78 18.86
CA VAL A 21 3.96 -7.21 19.37
C VAL A 21 4.33 -8.65 18.97
N ASN A 22 3.34 -9.52 18.75
CA ASN A 22 3.58 -10.86 18.24
C ASN A 22 4.09 -10.85 16.79
N LEU A 23 3.84 -9.79 16.00
CA LEU A 23 4.46 -9.63 14.68
C LEU A 23 5.98 -9.54 14.79
N VAL A 24 6.46 -8.80 15.79
CA VAL A 24 7.90 -8.68 16.07
C VAL A 24 8.44 -10.01 16.58
N LYS A 25 7.86 -10.53 17.66
CA LYS A 25 8.42 -11.69 18.37
C LYS A 25 8.39 -12.99 17.57
N LYS A 26 7.36 -13.21 16.72
CA LYS A 26 7.15 -14.49 16.03
C LYS A 26 7.52 -14.46 14.56
N PHE A 27 7.57 -13.27 13.96
CA PHE A 27 7.79 -13.13 12.52
C PHE A 27 8.97 -12.22 12.19
N ASP A 28 9.70 -11.69 13.18
CA ASP A 28 10.86 -10.83 12.93
C ASP A 28 10.50 -9.66 12.00
N LEU A 29 9.42 -8.97 12.37
CA LEU A 29 8.94 -7.77 11.71
C LEU A 29 9.15 -6.57 12.62
N THR A 30 9.33 -5.40 12.03
CA THR A 30 9.31 -4.13 12.73
C THR A 30 8.13 -3.31 12.26
N PHE A 31 7.62 -2.44 13.12
CA PHE A 31 6.51 -1.56 12.76
C PHE A 31 6.69 -0.18 13.35
N ASN A 32 6.10 0.81 12.68
CA ASN A 32 5.93 2.16 13.18
C ASN A 32 4.44 2.50 13.22
N ILE A 33 3.94 2.94 14.37
CA ILE A 33 2.52 3.27 14.53
C ILE A 33 2.30 4.71 14.09
N LEU A 34 1.39 4.92 13.13
CA LEU A 34 1.02 6.25 12.66
C LEU A 34 -0.25 6.75 13.35
N LYS A 35 -1.22 5.86 13.60
CA LYS A 35 -2.46 6.16 14.33
C LYS A 35 -2.93 4.91 15.05
N ALA A 36 -3.47 5.09 16.25
CA ALA A 36 -4.17 4.03 16.98
C ALA A 36 -5.41 4.62 17.64
N THR A 37 -6.53 3.93 17.55
CA THR A 37 -7.80 4.35 18.11
C THR A 37 -8.57 3.13 18.61
N ILE A 38 -9.15 3.22 19.80
CA ILE A 38 -10.08 2.22 20.32
C ILE A 38 -11.47 2.84 20.28
N TYR A 39 -12.39 2.20 19.58
CA TYR A 39 -13.77 2.67 19.47
C TYR A 39 -14.61 2.20 20.67
N PRO A 40 -15.74 2.87 20.97
CA PRO A 40 -16.59 2.54 22.12
C PRO A 40 -17.10 1.10 22.18
N ARG A 41 -17.13 0.39 21.05
CA ARG A 41 -17.50 -1.04 20.97
C ARG A 41 -16.34 -2.01 21.21
N GLU A 42 -15.22 -1.51 21.74
CA GLU A 42 -13.95 -2.24 21.92
C GLU A 42 -13.36 -2.78 20.59
N GLU A 43 -13.72 -2.15 19.48
CA GLU A 43 -13.07 -2.40 18.19
C GLU A 43 -11.82 -1.53 18.09
N GLY A 44 -10.70 -2.13 17.72
CA GLY A 44 -9.44 -1.41 17.54
C GLY A 44 -9.24 -1.00 16.09
N PHE A 45 -8.69 0.19 15.87
CA PHE A 45 -8.19 0.63 14.57
C PHE A 45 -6.76 1.11 14.71
N MET A 46 -5.90 0.65 13.82
CA MET A 46 -4.50 1.04 13.82
C MET A 46 -4.01 1.24 12.41
N VAL A 47 -3.35 2.37 12.19
CA VAL A 47 -2.56 2.60 10.99
C VAL A 47 -1.10 2.47 11.37
N LEU A 48 -0.38 1.61 10.67
CA LEU A 48 1.04 1.39 10.89
C LEU A 48 1.79 1.14 9.59
N GLU A 49 3.07 1.45 9.59
CA GLU A 49 4.03 0.93 8.62
C GLU A 49 4.57 -0.39 9.17
N LEU A 50 4.50 -1.47 8.39
CA LEU A 50 5.04 -2.79 8.75
C LEU A 50 6.18 -3.12 7.79
N SER A 51 7.33 -3.50 8.32
CA SER A 51 8.52 -3.79 7.52
C SER A 51 9.28 -5.04 7.98
N GLY A 52 10.02 -5.66 7.06
CA GLY A 52 10.84 -6.84 7.35
C GLY A 52 11.22 -7.62 6.09
N HIS A 53 11.65 -8.87 6.26
CA HIS A 53 11.90 -9.75 5.13
C HIS A 53 10.58 -10.16 4.44
N ARG A 54 10.57 -10.29 3.11
CA ARG A 54 9.32 -10.50 2.34
C ARG A 54 8.56 -11.77 2.74
N SER A 55 9.28 -12.86 3.01
CA SER A 55 8.69 -14.12 3.49
C SER A 55 8.05 -13.98 4.88
N ASN A 56 8.72 -13.27 5.79
CA ASN A 56 8.26 -12.97 7.14
C ASN A 56 7.02 -12.07 7.11
N PHE A 57 7.03 -11.04 6.27
CA PHE A 57 5.90 -10.14 6.07
C PHE A 57 4.65 -10.93 5.67
N GLN A 58 4.77 -11.81 4.67
CA GLN A 58 3.65 -12.63 4.21
C GLN A 58 3.12 -13.58 5.30
N ARG A 59 4.00 -14.13 6.15
CA ARG A 59 3.61 -14.95 7.31
C ARG A 59 2.88 -14.10 8.37
N GLY A 60 3.37 -12.90 8.67
CA GLY A 60 2.73 -11.97 9.60
C GLY A 60 1.34 -11.54 9.14
N ILE A 61 1.17 -11.22 7.85
CA ILE A 61 -0.15 -10.90 7.28
C ILE A 61 -1.13 -12.07 7.40
N ARG A 62 -0.68 -13.30 7.12
CA ARG A 62 -1.51 -14.50 7.30
C ARG A 62 -1.93 -14.69 8.75
N TYR A 63 -1.02 -14.44 9.70
CA TYR A 63 -1.32 -14.47 11.13
C TYR A 63 -2.38 -13.43 11.53
N LEU A 64 -2.27 -12.19 11.08
CA LEU A 64 -3.30 -11.16 11.34
C LEU A 64 -4.67 -11.60 10.82
N LYS A 65 -4.73 -12.08 9.58
CA LYS A 65 -5.98 -12.58 8.99
C LYS A 65 -6.56 -13.77 9.76
N SER A 66 -5.70 -14.69 10.23
CA SER A 66 -6.14 -15.85 11.03
C SER A 66 -6.79 -15.47 12.37
N LEU A 67 -6.47 -14.28 12.88
CA LEU A 67 -7.06 -13.72 14.09
C LEU A 67 -8.35 -12.93 13.81
N GLY A 68 -8.78 -12.83 12.56
CA GLY A 68 -9.93 -12.02 12.16
C GLY A 68 -9.63 -10.52 12.11
N VAL A 69 -8.35 -10.11 12.17
CA VAL A 69 -7.97 -8.72 11.95
C VAL A 69 -8.13 -8.42 10.47
N GLN A 70 -8.95 -7.42 10.14
CA GLN A 70 -9.04 -6.93 8.77
C GLN A 70 -7.78 -6.12 8.48
N VAL A 71 -7.14 -6.43 7.35
CA VAL A 71 -5.88 -5.81 6.94
C VAL A 71 -6.09 -5.18 5.58
N ASP A 72 -6.18 -3.86 5.56
CA ASP A 72 -6.29 -3.06 4.35
C ASP A 72 -4.92 -2.44 4.06
N SER A 73 -4.44 -2.56 2.82
CA SER A 73 -3.31 -1.73 2.40
C SER A 73 -3.82 -0.29 2.36
N ILE A 74 -3.16 0.63 3.06
CA ILE A 74 -3.41 2.04 2.79
C ILE A 74 -2.85 2.28 1.40
N GLY A 75 -3.76 2.50 0.45
CA GLY A 75 -3.44 2.58 -0.96
C GLY A 75 -2.22 3.49 -1.17
N GLN A 76 -1.16 2.87 -1.68
CA GLN A 76 -0.19 3.55 -2.51
C GLN A 76 -0.94 3.80 -3.81
N ASP A 77 -1.61 4.95 -3.92
CA ASP A 77 -2.11 5.36 -5.22
C ASP A 77 -0.91 5.81 -6.05
N ILE A 78 -0.91 5.48 -7.32
CA ILE A 78 0.07 6.04 -8.24
C ILE A 78 -0.57 7.24 -8.90
N ARG A 79 0.05 8.40 -8.75
CA ARG A 79 -0.37 9.63 -9.42
C ARG A 79 0.66 10.01 -10.48
N ARG A 80 0.17 10.44 -11.64
CA ARG A 80 0.97 11.15 -12.63
C ARG A 80 0.85 12.66 -12.39
N ASP A 81 1.98 13.35 -12.35
CA ASP A 81 2.09 14.80 -12.46
C ASP A 81 2.11 15.19 -13.94
N ASP A 82 0.98 15.68 -14.43
CA ASP A 82 0.81 16.03 -15.85
C ASP A 82 1.64 17.26 -16.26
N LEU A 83 2.13 18.07 -15.30
CA LEU A 83 3.02 19.21 -15.62
C LEU A 83 4.46 18.74 -15.91
N LYS A 84 4.90 17.64 -15.29
CA LYS A 84 6.22 17.04 -15.53
C LYS A 84 6.19 16.00 -16.65
N CYS A 85 5.04 15.37 -16.89
CA CYS A 85 4.93 14.28 -17.85
C CYS A 85 4.94 14.79 -19.29
N PHE A 86 6.00 14.47 -20.04
CA PHE A 86 6.08 14.72 -21.49
C PHE A 86 5.65 13.52 -22.35
N GLN A 87 4.87 12.59 -21.77
CA GLN A 87 4.23 11.46 -22.47
C GLN A 87 5.16 10.53 -23.27
N CYS A 88 6.42 10.32 -22.84
CA CYS A 88 7.38 9.45 -23.54
C CYS A 88 7.00 7.96 -23.63
N GLY A 89 6.01 7.50 -22.85
CA GLY A 89 5.55 6.11 -22.89
C GLY A 89 6.42 5.10 -22.13
N ALA A 90 7.54 5.49 -21.52
CA ALA A 90 8.40 4.56 -20.77
C ALA A 90 7.64 3.74 -19.70
N CYS A 91 6.65 4.36 -19.07
CA CYS A 91 5.82 3.71 -18.05
C CYS A 91 4.85 2.65 -18.61
N THR A 92 4.51 2.69 -19.90
CA THR A 92 3.62 1.70 -20.52
C THR A 92 4.32 0.37 -20.75
N ALA A 93 5.62 0.41 -21.06
CA ALA A 93 6.44 -0.79 -21.27
C ALA A 93 6.61 -1.63 -19.99
N VAL A 94 6.55 -1.00 -18.81
CA VAL A 94 6.73 -1.66 -17.51
C VAL A 94 5.42 -1.94 -16.78
N CYS A 95 4.26 -1.56 -17.34
CA CYS A 95 2.98 -1.69 -16.67
C CYS A 95 2.39 -3.11 -16.84
N PRO A 96 2.38 -3.97 -15.81
CA PRO A 96 1.95 -5.35 -15.95
C PRO A 96 0.44 -5.49 -16.10
N THR A 97 -0.35 -4.52 -15.63
CA THR A 97 -1.81 -4.55 -15.68
C THR A 97 -2.39 -3.86 -16.91
N GLY A 98 -1.55 -3.20 -17.72
CA GLY A 98 -2.01 -2.36 -18.83
C GLY A 98 -2.74 -1.08 -18.39
N ALA A 99 -2.69 -0.72 -17.11
CA ALA A 99 -3.24 0.55 -16.60
C ALA A 99 -2.63 1.77 -17.30
N LEU A 100 -1.38 1.67 -17.76
CA LEU A 100 -0.70 2.68 -18.56
C LEU A 100 -0.52 2.15 -19.99
N HIS A 101 -1.09 2.84 -20.97
CA HIS A 101 -1.00 2.45 -22.38
C HIS A 101 -1.05 3.68 -23.30
N VAL A 102 -0.62 3.51 -24.56
CA VAL A 102 -0.64 4.59 -25.57
C VAL A 102 -1.92 4.51 -26.39
N LYS A 103 -2.69 5.61 -26.43
CA LYS A 103 -3.88 5.74 -27.27
C LYS A 103 -3.51 6.27 -28.65
N ARG A 104 -3.68 5.42 -29.68
CA ARG A 104 -3.46 5.78 -31.08
C ARG A 104 -4.74 6.35 -31.73
N PRO A 105 -4.63 7.25 -32.73
CA PRO A 105 -3.39 7.75 -33.37
C PRO A 105 -2.73 8.93 -32.63
N ARG A 106 -3.37 9.47 -31.58
CA ARG A 106 -2.91 10.68 -30.87
C ARG A 106 -1.60 10.51 -30.09
N MET A 107 -1.13 9.27 -29.91
CA MET A 107 0.09 8.93 -29.16
C MET A 107 0.07 9.41 -27.70
N GLU A 108 -1.12 9.58 -27.13
CA GLU A 108 -1.31 10.01 -25.75
C GLU A 108 -1.09 8.84 -24.79
N VAL A 109 -0.29 9.04 -23.74
CA VAL A 109 -0.20 8.06 -22.65
C VAL A 109 -1.44 8.20 -21.77
N VAL A 110 -2.27 7.17 -21.73
CA VAL A 110 -3.47 7.10 -20.88
C VAL A 110 -3.13 6.35 -19.59
N PHE A 111 -3.67 6.82 -18.46
CA PHE A 111 -3.56 6.14 -17.18
C PHE A 111 -4.94 5.81 -16.59
N GLU A 112 -5.34 4.55 -16.71
CA GLU A 112 -6.54 3.99 -16.08
C GLU A 112 -6.26 3.57 -14.62
N ARG A 113 -6.48 4.50 -13.68
CA ARG A 113 -6.19 4.28 -12.25
C ARG A 113 -6.89 3.06 -11.66
N ASP A 114 -8.10 2.76 -12.09
CA ASP A 114 -8.89 1.62 -11.59
C ASP A 114 -8.24 0.26 -11.91
N LYS A 115 -7.36 0.21 -12.91
CA LYS A 115 -6.58 -0.99 -13.28
C LYS A 115 -5.20 -1.01 -12.62
N CYS A 116 -4.82 0.00 -11.86
CA CYS A 116 -3.50 0.11 -11.27
C CYS A 116 -3.34 -0.86 -10.10
N SER A 117 -2.34 -1.73 -10.16
CA SER A 117 -1.97 -2.61 -9.04
C SER A 117 -1.08 -1.95 -7.99
N ALA A 118 -0.75 -0.66 -8.17
CA ALA A 118 0.21 0.07 -7.33
C ALA A 118 1.56 -0.65 -7.20
N CYS A 119 2.05 -1.26 -8.28
CA CYS A 119 3.32 -2.01 -8.28
C CYS A 119 4.58 -1.13 -8.32
N GLU A 120 4.42 0.19 -8.47
CA GLU A 120 5.49 1.21 -8.47
C GLU A 120 6.53 1.12 -9.60
N LEU A 121 6.45 0.13 -10.50
CA LEU A 121 7.40 -0.01 -11.62
C LEU A 121 7.45 1.24 -12.52
N CYS A 122 6.31 1.92 -12.70
CA CYS A 122 6.25 3.16 -13.47
C CYS A 122 6.95 4.35 -12.78
N VAL A 123 7.12 4.31 -11.46
CA VAL A 123 7.82 5.36 -10.68
C VAL A 123 9.32 5.29 -10.98
N SER A 124 9.90 4.10 -10.91
CA SER A 124 11.32 3.89 -11.24
C SER A 124 11.62 4.08 -12.72
N ALA A 125 10.69 3.70 -13.60
CA ALA A 125 10.88 3.83 -15.06
C ALA A 125 10.69 5.25 -15.60
N CYS A 126 10.14 6.21 -14.83
CA CYS A 126 9.82 7.54 -15.34
C CYS A 126 11.05 8.47 -15.31
N PRO A 127 11.64 8.84 -16.48
CA PRO A 127 12.82 9.71 -16.51
C PRO A 127 12.50 11.14 -16.04
N ALA A 128 11.26 11.59 -16.28
CA ALA A 128 10.77 12.90 -15.84
C ALA A 128 10.48 12.97 -14.33
N ARG A 129 10.50 11.83 -13.62
CA ARG A 129 10.01 11.70 -12.24
C ARG A 129 8.59 12.25 -12.07
N ALA A 130 7.75 12.04 -13.07
CA ALA A 130 6.35 12.49 -13.08
C ALA A 130 5.40 11.48 -12.41
N MET A 131 5.83 10.24 -12.19
CA MET A 131 5.02 9.21 -11.52
C MET A 131 5.37 9.19 -10.03
N GLU A 132 4.38 9.36 -9.17
CA GLU A 132 4.55 9.53 -7.73
C GLU A 132 3.64 8.58 -6.95
N VAL A 133 4.13 8.09 -5.81
CA VAL A 133 3.31 7.34 -4.85
C VAL A 133 2.59 8.34 -3.95
N LYS A 134 1.26 8.34 -3.99
CA LYS A 134 0.42 9.06 -3.04
C LYS A 134 -0.19 8.10 -2.04
N PHE A 135 -0.05 8.44 -0.77
CA PHE A 135 -0.71 7.71 0.29
C PHE A 135 -2.08 8.31 0.54
N ASN A 136 -3.11 7.48 0.63
CA ASN A 136 -4.43 7.96 1.03
C ASN A 136 -4.42 8.37 2.51
N LYS A 137 -4.14 9.66 2.75
CA LYS A 137 -4.09 10.27 4.08
C LYS A 137 -5.45 10.36 4.77
N ALA A 138 -6.58 10.09 4.09
CA ALA A 138 -7.91 10.11 4.72
C ALA A 138 -8.06 9.06 5.83
N LEU A 139 -7.19 8.04 5.87
CA LEU A 139 -7.16 7.05 6.94
C LEU A 139 -6.30 7.49 8.15
N LEU A 140 -5.53 8.58 8.01
CA LEU A 140 -4.63 9.11 9.04
C LEU A 140 -5.27 10.25 9.87
N TYR A 141 -6.29 10.93 9.35
CA TYR A 141 -7.00 12.03 10.02
C TYR A 141 -8.43 11.62 10.30
#